data_AF-A0A836CMX3-F1
#
_entry.id   AF-A0A836CMX3-F1
#
_cell.length_a   1.000
_cell.length_b   1.000
_cell.length_c   1.000
_cell.angle_alpha   90.00
_cell.angle_beta   90.00
_cell.angle_gamma   90.00
#
_symmetry.space_group_name_H-M   'P 1'
#
loop_
_entity.id
_entity.type
_entity.pdbx_description
1 polymer ?
#
loop_
_entity_poly.entity_id
_entity_poly.type
_entity_poly.pdbx_seq_one_letter_code
_entity_poly.pdbx_strand_id
1 'polypeptide(L)'
;MERTCDIKLQPYPHTDDRSDPVAYSNSQEQAVRESFVAKARVKIARQKVSDCYHKEGVNHYQNCREVVEHYLDLIWRKEHYGALKPPSSSDE
;
A
#
# COMPACT_ATOMS: atom_id res chain seq x y z
N MET A 1 4.68 -11.46 -28.66
CA MET A 1 3.76 -11.40 -27.50
C MET A 1 4.53 -10.70 -26.39
N GLU A 2 4.30 -9.40 -26.19
CA GLU A 2 4.91 -8.69 -25.06
C GLU A 2 4.39 -9.30 -23.76
N ARG A 3 5.28 -9.48 -22.77
CA ARG A 3 4.87 -9.97 -21.46
C ARG A 3 4.02 -8.88 -20.83
N THR A 4 2.84 -9.23 -20.34
CA THR A 4 1.93 -8.30 -19.63
C THR A 4 2.56 -7.62 -18.42
N CYS A 5 3.75 -8.06 -17.99
CA CYS A 5 4.53 -7.50 -16.88
C CYS A 5 5.20 -6.15 -17.19
N ASP A 6 5.32 -5.76 -18.46
CA ASP A 6 6.04 -4.53 -18.86
C ASP A 6 5.10 -3.32 -19.07
N ILE A 7 3.79 -3.49 -18.87
CA ILE A 7 2.80 -2.41 -19.01
C ILE A 7 2.89 -1.47 -17.81
N LYS A 8 3.40 -0.25 -18.04
CA LYS A 8 3.36 0.84 -17.08
C LYS A 8 1.97 1.46 -17.05
N LEU A 9 1.08 0.89 -16.23
CA LEU A 9 -0.21 1.51 -15.94
C LEU A 9 0.01 2.81 -15.17
N GLN A 10 -0.49 3.92 -15.71
CA GLN A 10 -0.54 5.19 -14.99
C GLN A 10 -1.77 5.19 -14.08
N PRO A 11 -1.66 5.63 -12.81
CA PRO A 11 -2.80 5.74 -11.93
C PRO A 11 -3.74 6.84 -12.44
N TYR A 12 -5.06 6.63 -12.28
CA TYR A 12 -6.03 7.68 -12.57
C TYR A 12 -5.83 8.87 -11.61
N PRO A 13 -5.85 10.13 -12.09
CA PRO A 13 -5.66 11.30 -11.24
C PRO A 13 -6.80 11.45 -10.22
N HIS A 14 -6.48 11.96 -9.04
CA HIS A 14 -7.50 12.24 -8.04
C HIS A 14 -8.28 13.50 -8.44
N THR A 15 -9.59 13.36 -8.65
CA THR A 15 -10.52 14.47 -8.85
C THR A 15 -11.63 14.42 -7.80
N ASP A 16 -11.91 15.58 -7.21
CA ASP A 16 -13.03 15.82 -6.30
C ASP A 16 -14.23 16.47 -7.02
N ASP A 17 -14.10 16.78 -8.31
CA ASP A 17 -15.19 17.36 -9.09
C ASP A 17 -16.28 16.32 -9.36
N ARG A 18 -17.51 16.63 -8.92
CA ARG A 18 -18.69 15.78 -9.11
C ARG A 18 -19.46 16.11 -10.39
N SER A 19 -19.02 17.12 -11.14
CA SER A 19 -19.66 17.55 -12.39
C SER A 19 -19.55 16.49 -13.48
N ASP A 20 -18.40 15.81 -13.57
CA ASP A 20 -18.22 14.61 -14.39
C ASP A 20 -18.35 13.34 -13.52
N PRO A 21 -19.49 12.62 -13.59
CA PRO A 21 -19.73 11.45 -12.76
C PRO A 21 -18.79 10.29 -13.10
N VAL A 22 -18.30 10.19 -14.35
CA VAL A 22 -17.41 9.11 -14.78
C VAL A 22 -16.01 9.34 -14.21
N ALA A 23 -15.51 10.57 -14.32
CA ALA A 23 -14.22 10.93 -13.77
C ALA A 23 -14.18 10.76 -12.24
N TYR A 24 -15.23 11.21 -11.55
CA TYR A 24 -15.37 11.03 -10.11
C TYR A 24 -15.42 9.54 -9.71
N SER A 25 -16.19 8.70 -10.42
CA SER A 25 -16.24 7.27 -10.11
C SER A 25 -14.87 6.60 -10.27
N ASN A 26 -14.14 6.94 -11.34
CA ASN A 26 -12.82 6.39 -11.61
C ASN A 26 -11.78 6.82 -10.55
N SER A 27 -11.82 8.06 -10.07
CA SER A 27 -10.92 8.54 -9.02
C SER A 27 -11.16 7.81 -7.70
N GLN A 28 -12.43 7.65 -7.31
CA GLN A 28 -12.80 6.92 -6.10
C GLN A 28 -12.40 5.45 -6.19
N GLU A 29 -12.65 4.79 -7.33
CA GLU A 29 -12.22 3.41 -7.53
C GLU A 29 -10.70 3.26 -7.39
N GLN A 30 -9.92 4.17 -7.96
CA GLN A 30 -8.46 4.14 -7.85
C GLN A 30 -8.01 4.33 -6.39
N ALA A 31 -8.58 5.29 -5.66
CA ALA A 31 -8.26 5.52 -4.25
C ALA A 31 -8.57 4.30 -3.37
N VAL A 32 -9.69 3.63 -3.66
CA VAL A 32 -10.10 2.39 -2.98
C VAL A 32 -9.11 1.25 -3.29
N ARG A 33 -8.70 1.07 -4.55
CA ARG A 33 -7.69 0.07 -4.94
C ARG A 33 -6.37 0.27 -4.19
N GLU A 34 -5.85 1.49 -4.15
CA GLU A 34 -4.60 1.79 -3.43
C GLU A 34 -4.74 1.53 -1.92
N SER A 35 -5.89 1.85 -1.34
CA SER A 35 -6.18 1.56 0.07
C SER A 35 -6.18 0.06 0.36
N PHE A 36 -6.73 -0.76 -0.55
CA PHE A 36 -6.68 -2.22 -0.43
C PHE A 36 -5.25 -2.76 -0.54
N VAL A 37 -4.48 -2.26 -1.51
CA VAL A 37 -3.07 -2.65 -1.69
C VAL A 37 -2.26 -2.30 -0.44
N ALA A 38 -2.43 -1.11 0.13
CA ALA A 38 -1.73 -0.69 1.35
C ALA A 38 -2.07 -1.60 2.54
N LYS A 39 -3.37 -1.88 2.75
CA LYS A 39 -3.81 -2.81 3.80
C LYS A 39 -3.28 -4.22 3.59
N ALA A 40 -3.24 -4.71 2.35
CA ALA A 40 -2.67 -6.02 2.03
C ALA A 40 -1.17 -6.09 2.33
N ARG A 41 -0.40 -5.02 2.01
CA ARG A 41 1.02 -4.91 2.37
C ARG A 41 1.24 -5.02 3.88
N VAL A 42 0.41 -4.35 4.69
CA VAL A 42 0.46 -4.45 6.15
C VAL A 42 0.15 -5.88 6.62
N LYS A 43 -0.85 -6.55 6.05
CA LYS A 43 -1.17 -7.95 6.38
C LYS A 43 0.01 -8.87 6.10
N ILE A 44 0.69 -8.70 4.95
CA ILE A 44 1.89 -9.48 4.60
C ILE A 44 3.01 -9.20 5.62
N ALA A 45 3.26 -7.93 5.96
CA ALA A 45 4.27 -7.57 6.95
C ALA A 45 3.97 -8.18 8.33
N ARG A 46 2.70 -8.19 8.76
CA ARG A 46 2.26 -8.85 9.99
C ARG A 46 2.54 -10.35 9.97
N GLN A 47 2.24 -11.01 8.85
CA GLN A 47 2.53 -12.44 8.70
C GLN A 47 4.03 -12.71 8.82
N LYS A 48 4.87 -11.90 8.18
CA LYS A 48 6.34 -12.02 8.30
C LYS A 48 6.84 -11.89 9.74
N VAL A 49 6.25 -10.99 10.53
CA VAL A 49 6.56 -10.88 11.96
C VAL A 49 6.18 -12.17 12.69
N SER A 50 4.95 -12.66 12.49
CA SER A 50 4.49 -13.91 13.10
C SER A 50 5.39 -15.10 12.74
N ASP A 51 5.76 -15.21 11.46
CA ASP A 51 6.63 -16.28 10.97
C ASP A 51 8.03 -16.19 11.56
N CYS A 52 8.57 -14.99 11.71
CA CYS A 52 9.88 -14.78 12.35
C CYS A 52 9.85 -15.23 13.81
N TYR A 53 8.82 -14.84 14.56
CA TYR A 53 8.66 -15.25 15.97
C TYR A 53 8.53 -16.76 16.09
N HIS A 54 7.83 -17.41 15.16
CA HIS A 54 7.67 -18.86 15.15
C HIS A 54 8.99 -19.60 14.84
N LYS A 55 9.83 -19.06 13.95
CA LYS A 55 11.11 -19.69 13.55
C LYS A 55 12.23 -19.50 14.57
N GLU A 56 12.38 -18.29 15.12
CA GLU A 56 13.51 -17.93 15.98
C GLU A 56 13.32 -18.35 17.45
N GLY A 57 12.07 -18.56 17.87
CA GLY A 57 11.74 -18.98 19.24
C GLY A 57 12.30 -18.03 20.29
N VAL A 58 13.25 -18.50 21.10
CA VAL A 58 13.82 -17.70 22.20
C VAL A 58 14.63 -16.49 21.71
N ASN A 59 15.25 -16.56 20.52
CA ASN A 59 16.12 -15.49 20.01
C ASN A 59 15.42 -14.40 19.18
N HIS A 60 14.09 -14.39 19.18
CA HIS A 60 13.28 -13.45 18.39
C HIS A 60 13.57 -11.96 18.70
N TYR A 61 14.02 -11.61 19.92
CA TYR A 61 14.35 -10.23 20.29
C TYR A 61 15.50 -9.62 19.49
N GLN A 62 16.51 -10.42 19.12
CA GLN A 62 17.65 -9.96 18.34
C GLN A 62 17.36 -10.10 16.85
N ASN A 63 16.84 -11.25 16.43
CA ASN A 63 16.74 -11.62 15.02
C ASN A 63 15.51 -11.04 14.31
N CYS A 64 14.39 -10.80 15.02
CA CYS A 64 13.16 -10.29 14.40
C CYS A 64 13.00 -8.77 14.47
N ARG A 65 13.99 -8.04 15.04
CA ARG A 65 13.91 -6.60 15.28
C ARG A 65 13.61 -5.81 13.99
N GLU A 66 14.36 -6.07 12.93
CA GLU A 66 14.20 -5.35 11.65
C GLU A 66 12.82 -5.61 11.01
N VAL A 67 12.34 -6.85 11.09
CA VAL A 67 11.02 -7.25 10.55
C VAL A 67 9.90 -6.51 11.31
N VAL A 68 10.03 -6.40 12.63
CA VAL A 68 9.10 -5.65 13.47
C VAL A 68 9.19 -4.15 13.20
N GLU A 69 10.40 -3.58 13.09
CA GLU A 69 10.60 -2.17 12.78
C GLU A 69 9.95 -1.78 11.44
N HIS A 70 10.05 -2.64 10.42
CA HIS A 70 9.37 -2.44 9.14
C HIS A 70 7.84 -2.51 9.27
N TYR A 71 7.30 -3.43 10.07
CA TYR A 71 5.86 -3.51 10.33
C TYR A 71 5.34 -2.26 11.06
N LEU A 72 6.08 -1.79 12.08
CA LEU A 72 5.75 -0.56 12.81
C LEU A 72 5.86 0.69 11.93
N ASP A 73 6.80 0.71 10.99
CA ASP A 73 6.91 1.77 9.98
C ASP A 73 5.60 1.95 9.20
N LEU A 74 5.04 0.84 8.73
CA LEU A 74 3.82 0.84 7.94
C LEU A 74 2.60 1.28 8.74
N ILE A 75 2.51 0.94 10.04
CA ILE A 75 1.29 1.19 10.82
C ILE A 75 1.31 2.53 11.53
N TRP A 76 2.46 2.95 12.06
CA TRP A 76 2.54 4.13 12.92
C TRP A 76 3.19 5.33 12.25
N ARG A 77 4.21 5.12 11.41
CA ARG A 77 4.97 6.23 10.82
C ARG A 77 4.38 6.70 9.49
N LYS A 78 3.82 5.78 8.71
CA LYS A 78 3.23 6.11 7.41
C LYS A 78 1.74 6.41 7.52
N GLU A 79 1.35 7.56 6.97
CA GLU A 79 -0.05 7.94 6.80
C GLU A 79 -0.77 6.88 5.93
N HIS A 80 -1.99 6.50 6.31
CA HIS A 80 -2.82 5.53 5.60
C HIS A 80 -2.09 4.25 5.16
N TYR A 81 -1.27 3.65 6.04
CA TYR A 81 -0.53 2.43 5.76
C TYR A 81 0.50 2.53 4.61
N GLY A 82 0.89 3.74 4.23
CA GLY A 82 1.72 4.00 3.06
C GLY A 82 0.96 3.80 1.74
N ALA A 83 -0.35 4.03 1.74
CA ALA A 83 -1.13 4.13 0.51
C ALA A 83 -0.55 5.23 -0.40
N LEU A 84 -0.44 4.92 -1.70
CA LEU A 84 -0.02 5.91 -2.67
C LEU A 84 -1.15 6.93 -2.82
N LYS A 85 -0.84 8.21 -2.65
CA LYS A 85 -1.75 9.31 -3.01
C LYS A 85 -1.59 9.54 -4.51
N PRO A 86 -2.64 9.32 -5.33
CA PRO A 86 -2.56 9.68 -6.74
C PRO A 86 -2.36 11.19 -6.87
N PRO A 87 -1.68 11.65 -7.95
CA PRO A 87 -1.54 13.09 -8.21
C PRO A 87 -2.94 13.72 -8.30
N SER A 88 -3.11 14.90 -7.70
CA SER A 88 -4.37 15.62 -7.86
C SER A 88 -4.45 16.17 -9.28
N SER A 89 -5.66 16.29 -9.84
CA SER A 89 -5.86 16.92 -11.16
C SER A 89 -5.39 18.38 -11.22
N SER A 90 -5.05 18.99 -10.08
CA SER A 90 -4.45 20.32 -9.98
C SER A 90 -2.91 20.34 -10.01
N ASP A 91 -2.26 19.17 -10.01
CA ASP A 91 -0.80 19.04 -10.01
C ASP A 91 -0.20 18.75 -11.42
N GLU A 92 -0.99 18.89 -12.49
CA GLU A 92 -0.52 18.86 -13.89
C GLU A 92 0.06 20.21 -14.36
#